data_AF-A0A953FB38-F1
#
_entry.id   AF-A0A953FB38-F1
#
_cell.length_a   1.000
_cell.length_b   1.000
_cell.length_c   1.000
_cell.angle_alpha   90.00
_cell.angle_beta   90.00
_cell.angle_gamma   90.00
#
_symmetry.space_group_name_H-M   'P 1'
#
loop_
_entity.id
_entity.type
_entity.pdbx_description
1 polymer ?
#
loop_
_entity_poly.entity_id
_entity_poly.type
_entity_poly.pdbx_seq_one_letter_code
_entity_poly.pdbx_strand_id
1 'polypeptide(L)'
;SRFQVSLSLAKFLSRQTDFTCRVVVTLADDGIQKPTGHALLFDGSHRFRRIRLAGGLSMFESATSATGMYVFERDPWLSMSFPLLRGRGTRTYLMGSYQAGAQTTVWLKWSSTNFLTINPDESDDPGSWQVKIQLNRKIR
;
A
#
# COMPACT_ATOMS: atom_id res chain seq x y z
N SER A 1 -5.98 -24.12 -0.45
CA SER A 1 -5.59 -23.32 0.74
C SER A 1 -4.77 -22.11 0.29
N ARG A 2 -4.65 -21.03 1.08
CA ARG A 2 -3.92 -19.81 0.68
C ARG A 2 -2.75 -19.54 1.63
N PHE A 3 -1.56 -19.35 1.07
CA PHE A 3 -0.35 -18.99 1.80
C PHE A 3 0.24 -17.70 1.22
N GLN A 4 0.72 -16.81 2.09
CA GLN A 4 1.39 -15.58 1.67
C GLN A 4 2.74 -15.50 2.38
N VAL A 5 3.79 -15.28 1.60
CA VAL A 5 5.16 -15.11 2.08
C VAL A 5 5.61 -13.71 1.70
N SER A 6 6.23 -12.99 2.63
CA SER A 6 6.80 -11.68 2.36
C SER A 6 8.23 -11.57 2.85
N LEU A 7 9.11 -11.04 2.00
CA LEU A 7 10.46 -10.66 2.36
C LEU A 7 10.55 -9.13 2.36
N SER A 8 11.05 -8.55 3.44
CA SER A 8 11.21 -7.09 3.56
C SER A 8 12.66 -6.74 3.83
N LEU A 9 13.19 -5.78 3.07
CA LEU A 9 14.46 -5.12 3.31
C LEU A 9 14.18 -3.69 3.75
N ALA A 10 14.56 -3.35 4.98
CA ALA A 10 14.43 -2.01 5.52
C ALA A 10 15.81 -1.35 5.66
N LYS A 11 15.94 -0.11 5.20
CA LYS A 11 17.14 0.71 5.40
C LYS A 11 16.77 2.00 6.12
N PHE A 12 17.39 2.22 7.26
CA PHE A 12 17.29 3.46 8.01
C PHE A 12 18.47 4.34 7.62
N LEU A 13 18.22 5.43 6.90
CA LEU A 13 19.28 6.39 6.54
C LEU A 13 19.57 7.34 7.70
N SER A 14 18.56 7.64 8.52
CA SER A 14 18.70 8.45 9.72
C SER A 14 17.60 8.09 10.73
N ARG A 15 17.59 8.76 11.90
CA ARG A 15 16.46 8.68 12.84
C ARG A 15 15.15 9.22 12.27
N GLN A 16 15.21 9.98 11.18
CA GLN A 16 14.09 10.70 10.58
C GLN A 16 13.70 10.14 9.21
N THR A 17 14.57 9.37 8.56
CA THR A 17 14.38 8.87 7.20
C THR A 17 14.55 7.36 7.15
N ASP A 18 13.55 6.71 6.58
CA ASP A 18 13.52 5.27 6.42
C ASP A 18 12.96 4.90 5.04
N PHE A 19 13.47 3.79 4.51
CA PHE A 19 12.99 3.19 3.28
C PHE A 19 12.81 1.70 3.51
N THR A 20 11.83 1.12 2.85
CA THR A 20 11.58 -0.31 2.88
C THR A 20 11.21 -0.77 1.49
N CYS A 21 11.86 -1.83 1.05
CA CYS A 21 11.46 -2.60 -0.10
C CYS A 21 10.87 -3.92 0.41
N ARG A 22 9.71 -4.33 -0.10
CA ARG A 22 9.09 -5.60 0.26
C ARG A 22 8.66 -6.34 -0.99
N VAL A 23 9.04 -7.60 -1.08
CA VAL A 23 8.51 -8.56 -2.05
C VAL A 23 7.50 -9.43 -1.35
N VAL A 24 6.32 -9.58 -1.94
CA VAL A 24 5.24 -10.43 -1.45
C VAL A 24 4.90 -11.42 -2.53
N VAL A 25 4.82 -12.70 -2.16
CA VAL A 25 4.34 -13.77 -3.02
C VAL A 25 3.18 -14.46 -2.35
N THR A 26 2.09 -14.62 -3.08
CA THR A 26 0.89 -15.34 -2.65
C THR A 26 0.76 -16.61 -3.47
N LEU A 27 0.66 -17.73 -2.77
CA LEU A 27 0.41 -19.06 -3.33
C LEU A 27 -1.01 -19.47 -2.93
N ALA A 28 -1.89 -19.61 -3.91
CA ALA A 28 -3.16 -20.27 -3.71
C ALA A 28 -3.11 -21.68 -4.31
N ASP A 29 -3.81 -22.61 -3.67
CA ASP A 29 -4.05 -23.95 -4.20
C ASP A 29 -5.56 -24.16 -4.29
N ASP A 30 -6.08 -24.02 -5.50
CA ASP A 30 -7.50 -24.22 -5.86
C ASP A 30 -7.70 -25.50 -6.71
N GLY A 31 -6.74 -26.45 -6.67
CA GLY A 31 -6.90 -27.80 -7.23
C GLY A 31 -6.86 -27.94 -8.76
N ILE A 32 -7.00 -26.85 -9.53
CA ILE A 32 -7.03 -26.88 -11.01
C ILE A 32 -5.86 -26.10 -11.65
N GLN A 33 -5.44 -25.00 -11.03
CA GLN A 33 -4.23 -24.24 -11.37
C GLN A 33 -3.60 -23.78 -10.06
N LYS A 34 -2.28 -23.50 -10.05
CA LYS A 34 -1.62 -22.81 -8.93
C LYS A 34 -1.70 -21.31 -9.20
N PRO A 35 -2.68 -20.55 -8.66
CA PRO A 35 -2.72 -19.11 -8.85
C PRO A 35 -1.58 -18.52 -8.02
N THR A 36 -0.57 -17.99 -8.72
CA THR A 36 0.53 -17.27 -8.11
C THR A 36 0.27 -15.76 -8.27
N GLY A 37 0.38 -15.04 -7.17
CA GLY A 37 0.37 -13.58 -7.15
C GLY A 37 1.70 -13.08 -6.61
N HIS A 38 2.20 -11.98 -7.16
CA HIS A 38 3.39 -11.33 -6.63
C HIS A 38 3.21 -9.82 -6.60
N ALA A 39 3.83 -9.19 -5.61
CA ALA A 39 3.86 -7.74 -5.48
C ALA A 39 5.23 -7.27 -4.99
N LEU A 40 5.65 -6.14 -5.54
CA LEU A 40 6.85 -5.43 -5.17
C LEU A 40 6.44 -4.07 -4.62
N LEU A 41 6.82 -3.80 -3.38
CA LEU A 41 6.49 -2.57 -2.67
C LEU A 41 7.76 -1.80 -2.37
N PHE A 42 7.68 -0.49 -2.56
CA PHE A 42 8.67 0.48 -2.13
C PHE A 42 7.97 1.52 -1.29
N ASP A 43 8.36 1.62 -0.02
CA ASP A 43 7.82 2.57 0.93
C ASP A 43 8.95 3.46 1.47
N GLY A 44 8.68 4.75 1.60
CA GLY A 44 9.60 5.73 2.16
C GLY A 44 8.90 6.63 3.16
N SER A 45 9.61 7.01 4.21
CA SER A 45 9.10 7.94 5.21
C SER A 45 10.19 8.91 5.64
N HIS A 46 9.80 10.18 5.77
CA HIS A 46 10.66 11.24 6.26
C HIS A 46 9.92 12.11 7.27
N ARG A 47 10.57 12.39 8.39
CA ARG A 47 10.05 13.27 9.44
C ARG A 47 10.87 14.55 9.51
N PHE A 48 10.20 15.67 9.32
CA PHE A 48 10.80 17.00 9.46
C PHE A 48 9.97 17.86 10.43
N ARG A 49 10.56 18.16 11.59
CA ARG A 49 9.91 18.95 12.66
C ARG A 49 8.55 18.36 13.05
N ARG A 50 7.47 19.12 12.81
CA ARG A 50 6.08 18.76 13.12
C ARG A 50 5.39 18.03 11.96
N ILE A 51 6.09 17.81 10.85
CA ILE A 51 5.57 17.17 9.64
C ILE A 51 6.19 15.78 9.50
N ARG A 52 5.37 14.80 9.12
CA ARG A 52 5.84 13.51 8.60
C ARG A 52 5.25 13.31 7.21
N LEU A 53 6.12 13.00 6.26
CA LEU A 53 5.73 12.60 4.92
C LEU A 53 6.04 11.12 4.77
N ALA A 54 5.10 10.37 4.21
CA ALA A 54 5.26 8.99 3.86
C ALA A 54 4.67 8.77 2.48
N GLY A 55 5.25 7.85 1.73
CA GLY A 55 4.71 7.48 0.43
C GLY A 55 5.16 6.10 0.07
N GLY A 56 4.47 5.52 -0.90
CA GLY A 56 4.84 4.23 -1.42
C GLY A 56 4.34 4.00 -2.83
N LEU A 57 5.05 3.11 -3.52
CA LEU A 57 4.71 2.57 -4.82
C LEU A 57 4.67 1.06 -4.70
N SER A 58 3.58 0.46 -5.13
CA SER A 58 3.41 -0.98 -5.20
C SER A 58 3.13 -1.37 -6.65
N MET A 59 3.88 -2.33 -7.16
CA MET A 59 3.59 -3.03 -8.41
C MET A 59 3.06 -4.40 -8.05
N PHE A 60 1.98 -4.84 -8.68
CA PHE A 60 1.36 -6.13 -8.36
C PHE A 60 0.90 -6.82 -9.63
N GLU A 61 0.93 -8.14 -9.59
CA GLU A 61 0.43 -9.02 -10.63
C GLU A 61 -0.16 -10.28 -10.00
N SER A 62 -1.37 -10.61 -10.38
CA SER A 62 -2.07 -11.81 -9.93
C SER A 62 -2.63 -12.55 -11.12
N ALA A 63 -2.27 -13.83 -11.27
CA ALA A 63 -2.65 -14.67 -12.40
C ALA A 63 -4.16 -14.99 -12.47
N THR A 64 -4.94 -14.68 -11.43
CA THR A 64 -6.37 -14.98 -11.40
C THR A 64 -7.11 -13.95 -10.57
N SER A 65 -8.25 -13.45 -11.09
CA SER A 65 -9.13 -12.46 -10.45
C SER A 65 -9.65 -12.86 -9.05
N ALA A 66 -9.57 -14.15 -8.70
CA ALA A 66 -9.93 -14.69 -7.39
C ALA A 66 -8.86 -14.49 -6.29
N THR A 67 -7.61 -14.16 -6.67
CA THR A 67 -6.45 -14.05 -5.77
C THR A 67 -6.16 -12.58 -5.50
N GLY A 68 -7.00 -11.96 -4.68
CA GLY A 68 -6.70 -10.62 -4.18
C GLY A 68 -5.54 -10.66 -3.19
N MET A 69 -4.52 -9.84 -3.41
CA MET A 69 -3.40 -9.72 -2.49
C MET A 69 -3.68 -8.68 -1.41
N TYR A 70 -3.57 -9.07 -0.14
CA TYR A 70 -3.62 -8.13 0.98
C TYR A 70 -2.22 -7.55 1.17
N VAL A 71 -2.07 -6.31 0.72
CA VAL A 71 -0.82 -5.58 0.85
C VAL A 71 -0.99 -4.50 1.93
N PHE A 72 -0.28 -4.68 3.04
CA PHE A 72 -0.28 -3.72 4.14
C PHE A 72 0.63 -2.54 3.79
N GLU A 73 0.03 -1.37 3.64
CA GLU A 73 0.75 -0.10 3.67
C GLU A 73 1.39 0.09 5.06
N ARG A 74 2.57 0.70 5.11
CA ARG A 74 3.49 0.61 6.25
C ARG A 74 3.04 1.35 7.53
N ASP A 75 2.13 2.31 7.45
CA ASP A 75 1.73 3.11 8.61
C ASP A 75 0.42 2.62 9.27
N PRO A 76 0.45 2.21 10.56
CA PRO A 76 -0.67 1.54 11.22
C PRO A 76 -1.86 2.45 11.56
N TRP A 77 -1.69 3.79 11.52
CA TRP A 77 -2.74 4.74 11.94
C TRP A 77 -3.86 4.95 10.92
N LEU A 78 -3.68 4.48 9.68
CA LEU A 78 -4.67 4.55 8.59
C LEU A 78 -4.85 3.20 7.87
N SER A 79 -4.53 2.10 8.55
CA SER A 79 -4.44 0.74 8.01
C SER A 79 -5.74 0.10 7.50
N MET A 80 -6.86 0.83 7.44
CA MET A 80 -8.09 0.33 6.83
C MET A 80 -8.28 0.85 5.40
N SER A 81 -7.24 0.70 4.59
CA SER A 81 -7.43 0.62 3.14
C SER A 81 -6.73 -0.67 2.75
N PHE A 82 -7.46 -1.77 2.75
CA PHE A 82 -7.00 -3.04 2.20
C PHE A 82 -7.33 -3.01 0.73
N PRO A 83 -6.44 -2.54 -0.16
CA PRO A 83 -6.73 -2.68 -1.57
C PRO A 83 -6.69 -4.17 -1.86
N LEU A 84 -7.83 -4.70 -2.30
CA LEU A 84 -7.87 -6.02 -2.89
C LEU A 84 -7.24 -5.90 -4.27
N LEU A 85 -5.91 -6.03 -4.32
CA LEU A 85 -5.18 -5.91 -5.58
C LEU A 85 -5.46 -7.17 -6.41
N ARG A 86 -6.17 -6.99 -7.53
CA ARG A 86 -6.55 -8.04 -8.49
C ARG A 86 -6.02 -7.66 -9.87
N GLY A 87 -5.57 -8.65 -10.63
CA GLY A 87 -4.98 -8.42 -11.95
C GLY A 87 -3.56 -7.84 -11.84
N ARG A 88 -3.19 -6.99 -12.80
CA ARG A 88 -1.86 -6.38 -12.91
C ARG A 88 -1.98 -4.86 -12.84
N GLY A 89 -1.12 -4.21 -12.08
CA GLY A 89 -1.19 -2.76 -11.96
C GLY A 89 -0.19 -2.15 -11.01
N THR A 90 -0.38 -0.86 -10.78
CA THR A 90 0.39 -0.06 -9.85
C THR A 90 -0.51 0.63 -8.86
N ARG A 91 -0.05 0.75 -7.62
CA ARG A 91 -0.71 1.54 -6.58
C ARG A 91 0.30 2.48 -5.95
N THR A 92 -0.03 3.76 -5.92
CA THR A 92 0.77 4.79 -5.29
C THR A 92 0.00 5.41 -4.14
N TYR A 93 0.70 5.78 -3.08
CA TYR A 93 0.12 6.63 -2.05
C TYR A 93 1.11 7.70 -1.60
N LEU A 94 0.56 8.82 -1.17
CA LEU A 94 1.25 9.90 -0.47
C LEU A 94 0.45 10.23 0.77
N MET A 95 1.13 10.35 1.90
CA MET A 95 0.54 10.68 3.18
C MET A 95 1.38 11.75 3.88
N GLY A 96 0.71 12.81 4.31
CA GLY A 96 1.28 13.83 5.16
C GLY A 96 0.58 13.84 6.51
N SER A 97 1.34 14.02 7.58
CA SER A 97 0.79 14.38 8.87
C SER A 97 1.45 15.60 9.45
N TYR A 98 0.65 16.41 10.13
CA TYR A 98 1.06 17.64 10.77
C TYR A 98 0.61 17.68 12.23
N GLN A 99 1.57 17.83 13.14
CA GLN A 99 1.30 18.06 14.56
C GLN A 99 0.97 19.55 14.78
N ALA A 100 -0.32 19.88 14.74
CA ALA A 100 -0.81 21.24 14.95
C ALA A 100 -0.61 21.72 16.41
N GLY A 101 -0.47 20.80 17.35
CA GLY A 101 -0.16 21.09 18.75
C GLY A 101 0.23 19.82 19.51
N ALA A 102 0.41 19.93 20.83
CA ALA A 102 0.81 18.79 21.67
C ALA A 102 -0.22 17.63 21.69
N GLN A 103 -1.47 17.92 21.34
CA GLN A 103 -2.58 16.97 21.41
C GLN A 103 -3.31 16.77 20.08
N THR A 104 -2.97 17.53 19.03
CA THR A 104 -3.73 17.54 17.76
C THR A 104 -2.82 17.16 16.61
N THR A 105 -3.20 16.13 15.85
CA THR A 105 -2.53 15.73 14.61
C THR A 105 -3.53 15.67 13.47
N VAL A 106 -3.19 16.32 12.36
CA VAL A 106 -3.95 16.28 11.11
C VAL A 106 -3.23 15.34 10.15
N TRP A 107 -4.00 14.49 9.47
CA TRP A 107 -3.52 13.57 8.45
C TRP A 107 -4.23 13.84 7.14
N LEU A 108 -3.47 13.81 6.07
CA LEU A 108 -3.96 13.82 4.70
C LEU A 108 -3.29 12.65 3.97
N LYS A 109 -4.10 11.83 3.31
CA LYS A 109 -3.63 10.74 2.45
C LYS A 109 -4.28 10.86 1.09
N TRP A 110 -3.49 10.73 0.05
CA TRP A 110 -3.92 10.49 -1.31
C TRP A 110 -3.41 9.12 -1.75
N SER A 111 -4.22 8.36 -2.46
CA SER A 111 -3.80 7.11 -3.09
C SER A 111 -4.44 6.96 -4.46
N SER A 112 -3.70 6.38 -5.39
CA SER A 112 -4.16 6.08 -6.75
C SER A 112 -3.82 4.64 -7.09
N THR A 113 -4.71 3.95 -7.79
CA THR A 113 -4.51 2.62 -8.33
C THR A 113 -4.74 2.68 -9.83
N ASN A 114 -3.75 2.28 -10.61
CA ASN A 114 -3.86 2.18 -12.07
C ASN A 114 -3.68 0.71 -12.46
N PHE A 115 -4.66 0.14 -13.14
CA PHE A 115 -4.55 -1.20 -13.68
C PHE A 115 -3.89 -1.16 -15.06
N LEU A 116 -3.04 -2.14 -15.33
CA LEU A 116 -2.42 -2.34 -16.64
C LEU A 116 -3.33 -3.26 -17.44
N THR A 117 -3.91 -2.73 -18.50
CA THR A 117 -4.65 -3.52 -19.49
C THR A 117 -3.67 -4.44 -20.22
N ILE A 118 -3.80 -5.75 -20.02
CA ILE A 118 -3.02 -6.75 -20.78
C ILE A 118 -3.90 -7.36 -21.90
N ASN A 119 -5.22 -7.38 -21.70
CA ASN A 119 -6.20 -7.87 -22.67
C ASN A 119 -7.25 -6.77 -22.95
N PRO A 120 -7.50 -6.40 -24.22
CA PRO A 120 -8.51 -5.39 -24.56
C PRO A 120 -9.94 -5.81 -24.18
N ASP A 121 -10.19 -7.11 -24.01
CA ASP A 121 -11.49 -7.66 -23.60
C ASP A 121 -11.64 -7.79 -22.07
N GLU A 122 -10.56 -7.59 -21.30
CA GLU A 122 -10.53 -7.74 -19.84
C GLU A 122 -9.85 -6.53 -19.18
N SER A 123 -10.43 -5.35 -19.33
CA SER A 123 -10.24 -4.27 -18.35
C SER A 123 -11.18 -3.10 -18.61
N ASP A 124 -12.17 -2.94 -17.73
CA ASP A 124 -13.02 -1.74 -17.66
C ASP A 124 -12.99 -1.18 -16.23
N ASP A 125 -11.83 -1.24 -15.57
CA ASP A 125 -11.62 -0.56 -14.29
C ASP A 125 -10.77 0.71 -14.54
N PRO A 126 -11.37 1.91 -14.55
CA PRO A 126 -10.74 3.17 -14.97
C PRO A 126 -9.63 3.68 -14.04
N GLY A 127 -9.15 2.84 -13.13
CA GLY A 127 -8.30 3.23 -12.03
C GLY A 127 -9.10 3.93 -10.93
N SER A 128 -8.57 3.90 -9.71
CA SER A 128 -9.23 4.48 -8.55
C SER A 128 -8.32 5.46 -7.84
N TRP A 129 -8.85 6.64 -7.52
CA TRP A 129 -8.19 7.59 -6.63
C TRP A 129 -9.00 7.73 -5.34
N GLN A 130 -8.31 7.95 -4.23
CA GLN A 130 -8.92 8.14 -2.92
C GLN A 130 -8.17 9.23 -2.16
N VAL A 131 -8.92 10.11 -1.52
CA VAL A 131 -8.39 11.09 -0.57
C VAL A 131 -9.01 10.82 0.80
N LYS A 132 -8.17 10.78 1.84
CA LYS A 132 -8.61 10.62 3.23
C LYS A 132 -8.02 11.74 4.07
N ILE A 133 -8.87 12.36 4.89
CA ILE A 133 -8.48 13.38 5.86
C ILE A 133 -8.88 12.86 7.24
N GLN A 134 -8.00 12.96 8.22
CA GLN A 134 -8.29 12.55 9.58
C GLN A 134 -7.69 13.55 10.57
N LEU A 135 -8.47 13.86 11.61
CA LEU A 135 -8.02 14.65 12.75
C LEU A 135 -8.02 13.77 13.99
N ASN A 136 -6.88 13.70 14.66
CA ASN A 136 -6.74 13.00 15.93
C ASN A 136 -6.49 14.02 17.05
N ARG A 137 -7.32 13.99 18.09
CA ARG A 137 -7.20 14.82 19.28
C ARG A 137 -7.17 13.93 20.51
N LYS A 138 -6.11 14.01 21.31
CA LYS A 138 -6.07 13.33 22.62
C LYS A 138 -6.87 14.15 23.64
N ILE A 139 -7.90 13.55 24.23
CA ILE A 139 -8.67 14.12 25.34
C ILE A 139 -8.14 13.51 26.64
N ARG A 140 -7.93 14.35 27.65
CA ARG A 140 -7.47 13.94 28.99
C ARG A 140 -8.63 13.46 29.84
#